data_AF-A0A7K4FU30-F1
#
_entry.id   AF-A0A7K4FU30-F1
#
_cell.length_a   1.000
_cell.length_b   1.000
_cell.length_c   1.000
_cell.angle_alpha   90.00
_cell.angle_beta   90.00
_cell.angle_gamma   90.00
#
_symmetry.space_group_name_H-M   'P 1'
#
loop_
_entity.id
_entity.type
_entity.pdbx_description
1 polymer ?
#
loop_
_entity_poly.entity_id
_entity_poly.type
_entity_poly.pdbx_seq_one_letter_code
_entity_poly.pdbx_strand_id
1 'polypeptide(L)'
;MKMKGKINSYIQQLSEKKTLHFSLIDPDKVPDYNFLVSTSKKLYDAGTSAFMVGGTLGVSKDKLDSILDILQDYSIPVILFPSNINIISEKADAIMFMSLLNSDDLYYVIGAQVVAAPIIKRLGLEILPTAYIIVGFGGTAGHVGRARVIPFDNSDLAVAYSLAAEYLGMKYVYLEAGSGSPETVRPEMIAAV
;
A
#
# COMPACT_ATOMS: atom_id res chain seq x y z
N MET A 1 18.51 -7.61 4.03
CA MET A 1 17.35 -7.36 3.14
C MET A 1 17.83 -7.03 1.75
N LYS A 2 17.33 -7.74 0.75
CA LYS A 2 17.95 -7.80 -0.58
C LYS A 2 17.73 -6.51 -1.41
N MET A 3 16.64 -5.77 -1.17
CA MET A 3 16.18 -4.72 -2.09
C MET A 3 16.05 -3.31 -1.47
N LYS A 4 16.40 -3.11 -0.20
CA LYS A 4 16.33 -1.79 0.47
C LYS A 4 17.01 -0.67 -0.32
N GLY A 5 16.31 0.45 -0.49
CA GLY A 5 16.82 1.65 -1.16
C GLY A 5 16.79 1.57 -2.69
N LYS A 6 16.19 0.53 -3.26
CA LYS A 6 16.10 0.28 -4.71
C LYS A 6 14.67 0.05 -5.20
N ILE A 7 13.67 0.13 -4.32
CA ILE A 7 12.29 -0.24 -4.63
C ILE A 7 11.67 0.75 -5.61
N ASN A 8 11.87 2.06 -5.44
CA ASN A 8 11.40 3.04 -6.42
C ASN A 8 11.95 2.76 -7.83
N SER A 9 13.26 2.54 -7.95
CA SER A 9 13.89 2.24 -9.24
C SER A 9 13.44 0.90 -9.82
N TYR A 10 13.26 -0.11 -8.96
CA TYR A 10 12.72 -1.42 -9.35
C TYR A 10 11.32 -1.28 -9.98
N ILE A 11 10.43 -0.55 -9.30
CA ILE A 11 9.05 -0.32 -9.77
C ILE A 11 9.08 0.41 -11.11
N GLN A 12 9.81 1.53 -11.21
CA GLN A 12 9.89 2.33 -12.43
C GLN A 12 10.42 1.53 -13.64
N GLN A 13 11.54 0.84 -13.47
CA GLN A 13 12.15 0.06 -14.57
C GLN A 13 11.28 -1.11 -15.03
N LEU A 14 10.52 -1.70 -14.11
CA LEU A 14 9.65 -2.82 -14.44
C LEU A 14 8.34 -2.34 -15.08
N SER A 15 7.79 -1.20 -14.63
CA SER A 15 6.58 -0.61 -15.17
C SER A 15 6.73 -0.13 -16.62
N GLU A 16 7.95 0.23 -17.04
CA GLU A 16 8.26 0.54 -18.45
C GLU A 16 8.08 -0.66 -19.38
N LYS A 17 8.10 -1.89 -18.85
CA LYS A 17 8.08 -3.13 -19.64
C LYS A 17 6.74 -3.86 -19.56
N LYS A 18 6.02 -3.73 -18.44
CA LYS A 18 4.76 -4.42 -18.18
C LYS A 18 3.96 -3.75 -17.07
N THR A 19 2.65 -4.01 -17.05
CA THR A 19 1.81 -3.73 -15.88
C THR A 19 2.29 -4.58 -14.69
N LEU A 20 2.37 -3.96 -13.52
CA LEU A 20 2.78 -4.63 -12.28
C LEU A 20 1.57 -5.14 -11.53
N HIS A 21 1.70 -6.32 -10.94
CA HIS A 21 0.73 -6.89 -10.03
C HIS A 21 1.36 -7.02 -8.66
N PHE A 22 0.75 -6.46 -7.62
CA PHE A 22 1.20 -6.60 -6.23
C PHE A 22 0.19 -7.43 -5.43
N SER A 23 0.68 -8.39 -4.66
CA SER A 23 -0.16 -9.26 -3.84
C SER A 23 -0.22 -8.76 -2.41
N LEU A 24 -1.39 -8.31 -1.96
CA LEU A 24 -1.60 -7.92 -0.56
C LEU A 24 -1.85 -9.13 0.33
N ILE A 25 -1.03 -9.27 1.38
CA ILE A 25 -1.17 -10.24 2.45
C ILE A 25 -1.60 -9.50 3.71
N ASP A 26 -2.80 -9.79 4.19
CA ASP A 26 -3.28 -9.34 5.49
C ASP A 26 -2.76 -10.30 6.58
N PRO A 27 -1.89 -9.84 7.50
CA PRO A 27 -1.38 -10.69 8.56
C PRO A 27 -2.45 -11.32 9.44
N ASP A 28 -3.59 -10.67 9.65
CA ASP A 28 -4.71 -11.21 10.43
C ASP A 28 -5.37 -12.39 9.71
N LYS A 29 -5.39 -12.37 8.38
CA LYS A 29 -5.97 -13.42 7.53
C LYS A 29 -5.06 -14.60 7.25
N VAL A 30 -3.83 -14.59 7.77
CA VAL A 30 -2.93 -15.74 7.71
C VAL A 30 -3.28 -16.73 8.84
N PRO A 31 -3.84 -17.92 8.53
CA PRO A 31 -4.22 -18.91 9.53
C PRO A 31 -2.99 -19.60 10.15
N ASP A 32 -2.00 -19.93 9.32
CA ASP A 32 -0.73 -20.53 9.73
C ASP A 32 0.37 -20.27 8.68
N TYR A 33 1.62 -20.56 9.02
CA TYR A 33 2.77 -20.30 8.15
C TYR A 33 2.90 -21.27 6.97
N ASN A 34 2.35 -22.49 7.04
CA ASN A 34 2.34 -23.40 5.90
C ASN A 34 1.39 -22.90 4.81
N PHE A 35 0.25 -22.34 5.20
CA PHE A 35 -0.65 -21.63 4.30
C PHE A 35 0.06 -20.45 3.63
N LEU A 36 0.80 -19.63 4.39
CA LEU A 36 1.54 -18.50 3.83
C LEU A 36 2.62 -18.96 2.84
N VAL A 37 3.43 -19.96 3.20
CA VAL A 37 4.47 -20.50 2.31
C VAL A 37 3.86 -21.03 1.01
N SER A 38 2.80 -21.83 1.10
CA SER A 38 2.15 -22.39 -0.09
C SER A 38 1.47 -21.32 -0.95
N THR A 39 0.86 -20.30 -0.35
CA THR A 39 0.18 -19.22 -1.06
C THR A 39 1.17 -18.24 -1.69
N SER A 40 2.18 -17.80 -0.94
CA SER A 40 3.24 -16.93 -1.47
C SER A 40 3.97 -17.57 -2.64
N LYS A 41 4.24 -18.89 -2.58
CA LYS A 41 4.83 -19.62 -3.70
C LYS A 41 3.96 -19.56 -4.95
N LYS A 42 2.67 -19.83 -4.83
CA LYS A 42 1.73 -19.77 -5.97
C LYS A 42 1.66 -18.37 -6.58
N LEU A 43 1.61 -17.32 -5.75
CA LEU A 43 1.58 -15.94 -6.20
C LEU A 43 2.87 -15.52 -6.91
N TYR A 44 4.01 -15.96 -6.38
CA TYR A 44 5.32 -15.75 -7.00
C TYR A 44 5.42 -16.45 -8.36
N ASP A 45 5.06 -17.74 -8.41
CA ASP A 45 5.08 -18.52 -9.65
C ASP A 45 4.09 -17.97 -10.70
N ALA A 46 2.98 -17.35 -10.26
CA ALA A 46 2.02 -16.65 -11.13
C ALA A 46 2.50 -15.28 -11.64
N GLY A 47 3.65 -14.79 -11.17
CA GLY A 47 4.29 -13.58 -11.69
C GLY A 47 3.97 -12.28 -10.94
N THR A 48 3.58 -12.37 -9.66
CA THR A 48 3.47 -11.18 -8.81
C THR A 48 4.80 -10.42 -8.74
N SER A 49 4.75 -9.09 -8.80
CA SER A 49 5.92 -8.21 -8.89
C SER A 49 6.36 -7.69 -7.52
N ALA A 50 5.49 -7.75 -6.50
CA ALA A 50 5.83 -7.46 -5.12
C ALA A 50 4.81 -8.12 -4.18
N PHE A 51 5.24 -8.40 -2.95
CA PHE A 51 4.31 -8.64 -1.85
C PHE A 51 4.05 -7.34 -1.12
N MET A 52 2.78 -7.05 -0.86
CA MET A 52 2.37 -6.02 0.07
C MET A 52 1.94 -6.68 1.37
N VAL A 53 2.27 -6.09 2.52
CA VAL A 53 1.86 -6.60 3.83
C VAL A 53 1.11 -5.51 4.58
N GLY A 54 -0.16 -5.77 4.85
CA GLY A 54 -1.06 -4.78 5.42
C GLY A 54 -2.49 -5.28 5.47
N GLY A 55 -3.34 -4.62 6.26
CA GLY A 55 -4.70 -5.04 6.50
C GLY A 55 -4.95 -5.26 7.98
N THR A 56 -6.01 -4.61 8.47
CA THR A 56 -6.64 -4.80 9.78
C THR A 56 -5.86 -4.34 11.03
N LEU A 57 -6.60 -4.11 12.12
CA LEU A 57 -6.14 -3.63 13.42
C LEU A 57 -5.70 -4.81 14.30
N GLY A 58 -4.64 -4.65 15.09
CA GLY A 58 -4.31 -5.59 16.18
C GLY A 58 -3.27 -6.68 15.87
N VAL A 59 -2.55 -6.57 14.75
CA VAL A 59 -1.44 -7.48 14.43
C VAL A 59 -0.26 -7.21 15.37
N SER A 60 0.26 -8.25 16.02
CA SER A 60 1.47 -8.14 16.85
C SER A 60 2.72 -7.99 15.98
N LYS A 61 3.74 -7.29 16.51
CA LYS A 61 5.03 -7.14 15.81
C LYS A 61 5.65 -8.49 15.47
N ASP A 62 5.60 -9.46 16.38
CA ASP A 62 6.19 -10.79 16.16
C ASP A 62 5.52 -11.55 14.99
N LYS A 63 4.18 -11.44 14.87
CA LYS A 63 3.45 -12.05 13.75
C LYS A 63 3.82 -11.36 12.43
N LEU A 64 3.86 -10.04 12.42
CA LEU A 64 4.29 -9.26 11.25
C LEU A 64 5.70 -9.65 10.83
N ASP A 65 6.64 -9.68 11.76
CA ASP A 65 8.05 -9.98 11.50
C ASP A 65 8.25 -11.41 10.97
N SER A 66 7.49 -12.38 11.48
CA SER A 66 7.53 -13.76 11.00
C SER A 66 7.01 -13.88 9.56
N ILE A 67 5.93 -13.16 9.22
CA ILE A 67 5.39 -13.10 7.86
C ILE A 67 6.40 -12.45 6.92
N LEU A 68 7.02 -11.35 7.33
CA LEU A 68 8.03 -10.66 6.53
C LEU A 68 9.23 -11.57 6.26
N ASP A 69 9.73 -12.30 7.25
CA ASP A 69 10.84 -13.24 7.06
C ASP A 69 10.53 -14.30 6.00
N ILE A 70 9.32 -14.89 6.03
CA ILE A 70 8.90 -15.90 5.04
C ILE A 70 8.84 -15.29 3.64
N LEU A 71 8.33 -14.06 3.51
CA LEU A 71 8.21 -13.40 2.20
C LEU A 71 9.57 -12.91 1.65
N GLN A 72 10.60 -12.75 2.49
CA GLN A 72 11.95 -12.36 2.09
C GLN A 72 12.75 -13.46 1.36
N ASP A 73 12.25 -14.70 1.37
CA ASP A 73 12.87 -15.80 0.63
C ASP A 73 12.74 -15.61 -0.90
N TYR A 74 11.76 -14.84 -1.35
CA TYR A 74 11.52 -14.56 -2.76
C TYR A 74 12.44 -13.44 -3.30
N SER A 75 12.59 -13.39 -4.62
CA SER A 75 13.46 -12.41 -5.31
C SER A 75 12.76 -11.09 -5.67
N ILE A 76 11.55 -10.89 -5.15
CA ILE A 76 10.72 -9.69 -5.33
C ILE A 76 10.60 -8.94 -4.01
N PRO A 77 10.33 -7.62 -4.03
CA PRO A 77 10.29 -6.84 -2.80
C PRO A 77 9.06 -7.12 -1.93
N VAL A 78 9.25 -6.91 -0.63
CA VAL A 78 8.17 -6.92 0.37
C VAL A 78 7.95 -5.50 0.88
N ILE A 79 6.75 -4.96 0.65
CA ILE A 79 6.39 -3.56 0.88
C ILE A 79 5.31 -3.48 1.96
N LEU A 80 5.50 -2.65 2.97
CA LEU A 80 4.45 -2.41 3.97
C LEU A 80 3.34 -1.53 3.38
N PHE A 81 2.10 -1.95 3.60
CA PHE A 81 0.88 -1.19 3.33
C PHE A 81 0.18 -0.87 4.66
N PRO A 82 0.68 0.12 5.41
CA PRO A 82 0.29 0.31 6.80
C PRO A 82 -1.14 0.82 6.94
N SER A 83 -1.94 0.16 7.78
CA SER A 83 -3.24 0.67 8.25
C SER A 83 -3.12 1.51 9.53
N ASN A 84 -2.00 1.39 10.24
CA ASN A 84 -1.69 2.13 11.48
C ASN A 84 -0.18 2.11 11.78
N ILE A 85 0.28 2.94 12.72
CA ILE A 85 1.69 3.08 13.14
C ILE A 85 2.32 1.80 13.69
N ASN A 86 1.51 0.83 14.13
CA ASN A 86 1.98 -0.44 14.69
C ASN A 86 2.48 -1.42 13.61
N ILE A 87 2.19 -1.18 12.33
CA ILE A 87 2.61 -2.03 11.20
C ILE A 87 3.85 -1.42 10.54
N ILE A 88 4.92 -1.28 11.32
CA ILE A 88 6.22 -0.79 10.84
C ILE A 88 7.31 -1.75 11.34
N SER A 89 8.03 -2.35 10.40
CA SER A 89 9.11 -3.28 10.69
C SER A 89 10.29 -3.06 9.75
N GLU A 90 11.49 -3.09 10.31
CA GLU A 90 12.76 -3.04 9.60
C GLU A 90 12.98 -4.23 8.65
N LYS A 91 12.15 -5.29 8.75
CA LYS A 91 12.19 -6.50 7.91
C LYS A 91 11.49 -6.36 6.56
N ALA A 92 10.90 -5.20 6.27
CA ALA A 92 10.36 -4.86 4.96
C ALA A 92 11.37 -4.04 4.11
N ASP A 93 11.28 -4.16 2.78
CA ASP A 93 12.19 -3.48 1.86
C ASP A 93 11.80 -2.01 1.71
N ALA A 94 10.50 -1.73 1.74
CA ALA A 94 9.94 -0.39 1.69
C ALA A 94 8.62 -0.30 2.45
N ILE A 95 8.13 0.94 2.60
CA ILE A 95 6.81 1.26 3.14
C ILE A 95 6.12 2.24 2.19
N MET A 96 4.84 1.97 1.90
CA MET A 96 3.95 2.95 1.29
C MET A 96 3.72 4.06 2.32
N PHE A 97 4.40 5.18 2.13
CA PHE A 97 4.27 6.35 2.99
C PHE A 97 3.09 7.18 2.51
N MET A 98 1.90 6.74 2.94
CA MET A 98 0.62 7.19 2.40
C MET A 98 0.10 8.44 3.09
N SER A 99 -0.55 9.31 2.33
CA SER A 99 -1.45 10.36 2.84
C SER A 99 -2.86 10.12 2.29
N LEU A 100 -3.86 10.00 3.17
CA LEU A 100 -5.26 9.85 2.77
C LEU A 100 -5.83 11.23 2.40
N LEU A 101 -5.66 11.63 1.14
CA LEU A 101 -5.84 13.02 0.72
C LEU A 101 -7.29 13.51 0.81
N ASN A 102 -8.25 12.61 0.64
CA ASN A 102 -9.66 12.93 0.75
C ASN A 102 -10.25 12.63 2.12
N SER A 103 -9.44 12.54 3.18
CA SER A 103 -9.92 12.49 4.57
C SER A 103 -10.39 13.88 5.05
N ASP A 104 -11.43 13.90 5.87
CA ASP A 104 -11.82 15.07 6.68
C ASP A 104 -11.08 15.15 8.01
N ASP A 105 -10.21 14.19 8.31
CA ASP A 105 -9.44 14.13 9.55
C ASP A 105 -7.95 14.30 9.26
N LEU A 106 -7.39 15.42 9.77
CA LEU A 106 -5.98 15.75 9.61
C LEU A 106 -5.04 14.67 10.16
N TYR A 107 -5.51 13.83 11.07
CA TYR A 107 -4.75 12.69 11.53
C TYR A 107 -4.35 11.75 10.39
N TYR A 108 -5.26 11.44 9.45
CA TYR A 108 -4.97 10.55 8.32
C TYR A 108 -4.30 11.27 7.14
N VAL A 109 -4.46 12.59 7.06
CA VAL A 109 -3.78 13.41 6.03
C VAL A 109 -2.29 13.56 6.35
N ILE A 110 -1.94 13.91 7.59
CA ILE A 110 -0.54 14.19 7.96
C ILE A 110 -0.15 13.81 9.40
N GLY A 111 -1.10 13.69 10.32
CA GLY A 111 -0.80 13.42 11.74
C GLY A 111 -0.07 12.10 11.97
N ALA A 112 -0.61 10.99 11.45
CA ALA A 112 -0.02 9.66 11.59
C ALA A 112 1.38 9.59 10.93
N GLN A 113 1.54 10.28 9.81
CA GLN A 113 2.77 10.35 9.02
C GLN A 113 3.87 11.07 9.80
N VAL A 114 3.54 12.17 10.48
CA VAL A 114 4.48 12.89 11.37
C VAL A 114 4.96 11.99 12.51
N VAL A 115 4.07 11.21 13.11
CA VAL A 115 4.42 10.26 14.18
C VAL A 115 5.29 9.12 13.65
N ALA A 116 5.00 8.59 12.46
CA ALA A 116 5.72 7.48 11.87
C ALA A 116 7.10 7.86 11.28
N ALA A 117 7.28 9.09 10.79
CA ALA A 117 8.48 9.48 10.04
C ALA A 117 9.81 9.27 10.82
N PRO A 118 9.95 9.67 12.10
CA PRO A 118 11.18 9.39 12.86
C PRO A 118 11.45 7.90 13.06
N ILE A 119 10.40 7.08 13.17
CA ILE A 119 10.50 5.62 13.32
C ILE A 119 11.02 5.02 12.01
N ILE A 120 10.36 5.34 10.89
CA ILE A 120 10.74 4.88 9.54
C ILE A 120 12.19 5.24 9.22
N LYS A 121 12.59 6.48 9.53
CA LYS A 121 13.97 6.96 9.32
C LYS A 121 14.98 6.14 10.12
N ARG A 122 14.68 5.83 11.40
CA ARG A 122 15.55 5.05 12.27
C ARG A 122 15.71 3.60 11.80
N LEU A 123 14.64 3.01 11.26
CA LEU A 123 14.64 1.63 10.74
C LEU A 123 15.29 1.53 9.34
N GLY A 124 15.64 2.67 8.72
CA GLY A 124 16.24 2.72 7.39
C GLY A 124 15.33 2.12 6.31
N LEU A 125 14.02 2.26 6.47
CA LEU A 125 13.05 1.81 5.48
C LEU A 125 13.00 2.79 4.30
N GLU A 126 12.99 2.27 3.08
CA GLU A 126 12.71 3.09 1.91
C GLU A 126 11.24 3.52 1.92
N ILE A 127 10.99 4.80 1.68
CA ILE A 127 9.64 5.32 1.56
C ILE A 127 9.20 5.34 0.10
N LEU A 128 7.94 4.98 -0.13
CA LEU A 128 7.22 5.20 -1.37
C LEU A 128 6.17 6.28 -1.10
N PRO A 129 6.43 7.56 -1.45
CA PRO A 129 5.49 8.65 -1.19
C PRO A 129 4.23 8.48 -2.03
N THR A 130 3.10 8.22 -1.38
CA THR A 130 1.87 7.76 -2.05
C THR A 130 0.67 8.61 -1.66
N ALA A 131 -0.04 9.15 -2.65
CA ALA A 131 -1.39 9.64 -2.46
C ALA A 131 -2.36 8.47 -2.37
N TYR A 132 -3.09 8.37 -1.27
CA TYR A 132 -4.14 7.37 -1.09
C TYR A 132 -5.49 8.06 -1.20
N ILE A 133 -6.30 7.64 -2.17
CA ILE A 133 -7.56 8.30 -2.54
C ILE A 133 -8.67 7.26 -2.54
N ILE A 134 -9.67 7.46 -1.70
CA ILE A 134 -10.83 6.55 -1.63
C ILE A 134 -11.87 6.93 -2.69
N VAL A 135 -12.30 5.94 -3.47
CA VAL A 135 -13.25 6.06 -4.57
C VAL A 135 -14.45 5.13 -4.33
N GLY A 136 -15.65 5.62 -4.63
CA GLY A 136 -16.87 4.83 -4.68
C GLY A 136 -17.26 4.24 -3.33
N PHE A 137 -17.26 2.90 -3.25
CA PHE A 137 -17.72 2.16 -2.06
C PHE A 137 -16.92 2.49 -0.80
N GLY A 138 -15.60 2.67 -0.95
CA GLY A 138 -14.62 3.03 0.07
C GLY A 138 -14.36 1.99 1.18
N GLY A 139 -15.33 1.14 1.47
CA GLY A 139 -15.22 0.06 2.46
C GLY A 139 -14.82 0.57 3.85
N THR A 140 -14.22 -0.33 4.64
CA THR A 140 -13.78 -0.01 6.01
C THR A 140 -12.72 1.10 6.04
N ALA A 141 -11.83 1.15 5.05
CA ALA A 141 -10.79 2.17 4.97
C ALA A 141 -11.38 3.57 4.82
N GLY A 142 -12.38 3.75 3.94
CA GLY A 142 -13.09 5.02 3.79
C GLY A 142 -13.86 5.43 5.05
N HIS A 143 -14.51 4.47 5.72
CA HIS A 143 -15.25 4.74 6.96
C HIS A 143 -14.33 5.15 8.12
N VAL A 144 -13.33 4.33 8.44
CA VAL A 144 -12.39 4.58 9.55
C VAL A 144 -11.52 5.81 9.25
N GLY A 145 -11.08 5.95 8.00
CA GLY A 145 -10.28 7.05 7.50
C GLY A 145 -11.07 8.35 7.30
N ARG A 146 -12.39 8.36 7.56
CA ARG A 146 -13.27 9.53 7.41
C ARG A 146 -13.12 10.19 6.04
N ALA A 147 -13.11 9.37 4.99
CA ALA A 147 -12.90 9.82 3.63
C ALA A 147 -14.19 10.38 3.00
N ARG A 148 -14.08 11.54 2.35
CA ARG A 148 -15.03 12.00 1.33
C ARG A 148 -14.76 11.24 0.05
N VAL A 149 -15.42 10.09 -0.10
CA VAL A 149 -15.24 9.21 -1.24
C VAL A 149 -15.50 9.94 -2.55
N ILE A 150 -14.64 9.72 -3.55
CA ILE A 150 -14.85 10.25 -4.90
C ILE A 150 -15.84 9.33 -5.61
N PRO A 151 -16.96 9.82 -6.16
CA PRO A 151 -17.89 8.98 -6.93
C PRO A 151 -17.21 8.28 -8.11
N PHE A 152 -17.60 7.04 -8.42
CA PHE A 152 -17.00 6.25 -9.51
C PHE A 152 -17.05 6.92 -10.88
N ASP A 153 -18.01 7.82 -11.10
CA ASP A 153 -18.25 8.55 -12.34
C ASP A 153 -17.61 9.96 -12.35
N ASN A 154 -16.93 10.37 -11.28
CA ASN A 154 -16.30 11.69 -11.19
C ASN A 154 -14.77 11.60 -11.36
N SER A 155 -14.34 11.29 -12.59
CA SER A 155 -12.92 11.20 -12.96
C SER A 155 -12.19 12.53 -12.78
N ASP A 156 -12.84 13.66 -13.08
CA ASP A 156 -12.22 15.00 -12.96
C ASP A 156 -11.74 15.28 -11.53
N LEU A 157 -12.51 14.85 -10.52
CA LEU A 157 -12.11 15.01 -9.13
C LEU A 157 -10.91 14.11 -8.78
N ALA A 158 -10.88 12.87 -9.27
CA ALA A 158 -9.72 11.99 -9.08
C ALA A 158 -8.46 12.58 -9.71
N VAL A 159 -8.56 13.12 -10.93
CA VAL A 159 -7.46 13.84 -11.60
C VAL A 159 -7.00 15.04 -10.80
N ALA A 160 -7.91 15.84 -10.25
CA ALA A 160 -7.55 17.00 -9.43
C ALA A 160 -6.74 16.61 -8.18
N TYR A 161 -7.13 15.52 -7.49
CA TYR A 161 -6.36 15.00 -6.36
C TYR A 161 -4.98 14.46 -6.78
N SER A 162 -4.91 13.74 -7.91
CA SER A 162 -3.66 13.19 -8.46
C SER A 162 -2.67 14.29 -8.85
N LEU A 163 -3.13 15.35 -9.53
CA LEU A 163 -2.31 16.50 -9.86
C LEU A 163 -1.84 17.25 -8.62
N ALA A 164 -2.72 17.43 -7.63
CA ALA A 164 -2.32 18.02 -6.35
C ALA A 164 -1.23 17.18 -5.65
N ALA A 165 -1.36 15.86 -5.66
CA ALA A 165 -0.36 14.95 -5.12
C ALA A 165 1.00 15.06 -5.84
N GLU A 166 0.97 15.10 -7.18
CA GLU A 166 2.17 15.28 -8.01
C GLU A 166 2.87 16.60 -7.68
N TYR A 167 2.12 17.71 -7.61
CA TYR A 167 2.67 19.02 -7.29
C TYR A 167 3.23 19.11 -5.86
N LEU A 168 2.75 18.27 -4.95
CA LEU A 168 3.30 18.09 -3.60
C LEU A 168 4.50 17.13 -3.54
N GLY A 169 4.89 16.55 -4.68
CA GLY A 169 6.06 15.67 -4.81
C GLY A 169 5.80 14.20 -4.49
N MET A 170 4.53 13.76 -4.45
CA MET A 170 4.20 12.35 -4.33
C MET A 170 4.50 11.62 -5.63
N LYS A 171 5.02 10.39 -5.54
CA LYS A 171 5.46 9.61 -6.71
C LYS A 171 4.44 8.58 -7.17
N TYR A 172 3.49 8.25 -6.30
CA TYR A 172 2.48 7.23 -6.56
C TYR A 172 1.11 7.77 -6.21
N VAL A 173 0.12 7.38 -7.00
CA VAL A 173 -1.30 7.54 -6.68
C VAL A 173 -1.91 6.16 -6.54
N TYR A 174 -2.64 5.94 -5.46
CA TYR A 174 -3.36 4.71 -5.20
C TYR A 174 -4.86 5.03 -5.13
N LEU A 175 -5.58 4.62 -6.17
CA LEU A 175 -7.04 4.70 -6.24
C LEU A 175 -7.65 3.47 -5.57
N GLU A 176 -8.32 3.67 -4.44
CA GLU A 176 -8.88 2.62 -3.61
C GLU A 176 -10.41 2.58 -3.71
N ALA A 177 -10.96 1.52 -4.29
CA ALA A 177 -12.41 1.30 -4.28
C ALA A 177 -12.94 0.83 -2.91
N GLY A 178 -12.07 0.29 -2.06
CA GLY A 178 -12.39 -0.31 -0.77
C GLY A 178 -12.35 -1.83 -0.84
N SER A 179 -11.76 -2.46 0.17
CA SER A 179 -11.78 -3.92 0.31
C SER A 179 -13.23 -4.44 0.37
N GLY A 180 -13.52 -5.44 -0.46
CA GLY A 180 -14.88 -5.98 -0.61
C GLY A 180 -15.83 -5.12 -1.44
N SER A 181 -15.33 -4.08 -2.12
CA SER A 181 -16.14 -3.29 -3.05
C SER A 181 -16.77 -4.18 -4.13
N PRO A 182 -18.06 -3.97 -4.47
CA PRO A 182 -18.73 -4.73 -5.52
C PRO A 182 -18.22 -4.37 -6.93
N GLU A 183 -17.60 -3.20 -7.08
CA GLU A 183 -17.03 -2.71 -8.34
C GLU A 183 -15.59 -2.22 -8.09
N THR A 184 -14.70 -2.45 -9.05
CA THR A 184 -13.35 -1.85 -9.03
C THR A 184 -13.41 -0.37 -9.40
N VAL A 185 -12.32 0.36 -9.20
CA VAL A 185 -12.17 1.68 -9.84
C VAL A 185 -12.31 1.49 -11.35
N ARG A 186 -13.12 2.34 -11.98
CA ARG A 186 -13.47 2.22 -13.39
C ARG A 186 -12.26 2.48 -14.28
N PRO A 187 -12.05 1.69 -15.36
CA PRO A 187 -10.95 1.91 -16.30
C PRO A 187 -10.88 3.34 -16.85
N GLU A 188 -12.03 3.99 -17.04
CA GLU A 188 -12.11 5.38 -17.52
C GLU A 188 -11.47 6.37 -16.54
N MET A 189 -11.64 6.17 -15.24
CA MET A 189 -10.99 6.98 -14.21
C MET A 189 -9.50 6.67 -14.13
N ILE A 190 -9.13 5.39 -14.22
CA ILE A 190 -7.72 4.95 -14.19
C ILE A 190 -6.96 5.54 -15.39
N ALA A 191 -7.57 5.59 -16.57
CA ALA A 191 -6.95 6.15 -17.77
C ALA A 191 -6.79 7.68 -17.74
N ALA A 192 -7.55 8.37 -16.90
CA ALA A 192 -7.52 9.82 -16.77
C ALA A 192 -6.44 10.33 -15.80
N VAL A 193 -6.03 9.49 -14.84
CA VAL A 193 -5.04 9.75 -13.78
C VAL A 193 -3.64 9.33 -14.21
#